data_AF-A0A1I6EW69-F1
#
_entry.id   AF-A0A1I6EW69-F1
#
_cell.length_a   1.000
_cell.length_b   1.000
_cell.length_c   1.000
_cell.angle_alpha   90.00
_cell.angle_beta   90.00
_cell.angle_gamma   90.00
#
_symmetry.space_group_name_H-M   'P 1'
#
loop_
_entity.id
_entity.type
_entity.pdbx_description
1 polymer ?
#
loop_
_entity_poly.entity_id
_entity_poly.type
_entity_poly.pdbx_seq_one_letter_code
_entity_poly.pdbx_strand_id
1 'polypeptide(L)'
;MSEFDLLASQWEDAYRAYTAAEDANRYAGAVDPEKVARLAVTCREVASVWRNLAALPKTDWWAKAAALHAADMFEHHAAATETRTLGWQEG
;
A
#
# COMPACT_ATOMS: atom_id res chain seq x y z
N MET A 1 -19.43 -3.37 -16.19
CA MET A 1 -18.67 -3.34 -14.92
C MET A 1 -18.81 -1.94 -14.35
N SER A 2 -19.22 -1.80 -13.10
CA SER A 2 -19.34 -0.47 -12.48
C SER A 2 -17.94 0.09 -12.15
N GLU A 3 -17.85 1.40 -11.94
CA GLU A 3 -16.60 2.04 -11.46
C GLU A 3 -16.15 1.44 -10.13
N PHE A 4 -17.11 1.11 -9.25
CA PHE A 4 -16.83 0.40 -8.00
C PHE A 4 -16.20 -0.98 -8.25
N ASP A 5 -16.77 -1.80 -9.14
CA ASP A 5 -16.25 -3.14 -9.43
C ASP A 5 -14.82 -3.08 -10.01
N LEU A 6 -14.54 -2.08 -10.85
CA LEU A 6 -13.22 -1.84 -11.40
C LEU A 6 -12.21 -1.49 -10.29
N LEU A 7 -12.57 -0.56 -9.41
CA LEU A 7 -11.71 -0.15 -8.30
C LEU A 7 -11.55 -1.28 -7.27
N ALA A 8 -12.57 -2.09 -7.04
CA ALA A 8 -12.50 -3.27 -6.18
C ALA A 8 -11.52 -4.32 -6.74
N SER A 9 -11.56 -4.58 -8.05
CA SER A 9 -10.60 -5.45 -8.71
C SER A 9 -9.17 -4.90 -8.63
N GLN A 10 -8.98 -3.61 -8.89
CA GLN A 10 -7.66 -2.96 -8.77
C GLN A 10 -7.14 -3.01 -7.33
N TRP A 11 -8.04 -2.85 -6.36
CA TRP A 11 -7.69 -2.94 -4.94
C TRP A 11 -7.22 -4.34 -4.59
N GLU A 12 -7.92 -5.37 -5.06
CA GLU A 12 -7.56 -6.77 -4.83
C GLU A 12 -6.17 -7.08 -5.43
N ASP A 13 -5.93 -6.66 -6.67
CA ASP A 13 -4.64 -6.85 -7.34
C ASP A 13 -3.50 -6.14 -6.59
N ALA A 14 -3.70 -4.88 -6.21
CA ALA A 14 -2.71 -4.10 -5.46
C ALA A 14 -2.44 -4.73 -4.07
N TYR A 15 -3.49 -5.19 -3.38
CA TYR A 15 -3.35 -5.80 -2.07
C TYR A 15 -2.62 -7.14 -2.14
N ARG A 16 -2.91 -7.97 -3.16
CA ARG A 16 -2.16 -9.21 -3.42
C ARG A 16 -0.68 -8.92 -3.69
N ALA A 17 -0.38 -7.92 -4.51
CA ALA A 17 1.00 -7.51 -4.79
C ALA A 17 1.73 -7.03 -3.52
N TYR A 18 1.06 -6.22 -2.70
CA TYR A 18 1.56 -5.80 -1.39
C TYR A 18 1.88 -7.00 -0.50
N THR A 19 0.95 -7.95 -0.33
CA THR A 19 1.19 -9.13 0.53
C THR A 19 2.36 -9.98 0.05
N ALA A 20 2.51 -10.14 -1.27
CA ALA A 20 3.65 -10.87 -1.84
C ALA A 20 4.98 -10.15 -1.60
N ALA A 21 5.00 -8.82 -1.69
CA ALA A 21 6.18 -8.01 -1.39
C ALA A 21 6.52 -8.02 0.11
N GLU A 22 5.50 -7.96 0.97
CA GLU A 22 5.64 -8.03 2.43
C GLU A 22 6.25 -9.38 2.85
N ASP A 23 5.73 -10.49 2.33
CA ASP A 23 6.28 -11.82 2.61
C ASP A 23 7.72 -11.97 2.08
N ALA A 24 8.00 -11.49 0.87
CA ALA A 24 9.35 -11.54 0.31
C ALA A 24 10.37 -10.74 1.14
N ASN A 25 9.93 -9.64 1.77
CA ASN A 25 10.75 -8.81 2.66
C ASN A 25 10.88 -9.45 4.06
N ARG A 26 9.80 -9.99 4.63
CA ARG A 26 9.76 -10.66 5.94
C ARG A 26 10.71 -11.85 6.04
N TYR A 27 10.83 -12.64 4.97
CA TYR A 27 11.69 -13.82 4.93
C TYR A 27 13.08 -13.56 4.30
N ALA A 28 13.43 -12.30 4.03
CA ALA A 28 14.77 -11.96 3.55
C ALA A 28 15.78 -12.08 4.71
N GLY A 29 16.82 -12.90 4.52
CA GLY A 29 17.88 -13.08 5.53
C GLY A 29 18.77 -11.85 5.75
N ALA A 30 18.78 -10.91 4.80
CA ALA A 30 19.42 -9.61 4.89
C ALA A 30 18.51 -8.55 4.25
N VAL A 31 18.66 -7.28 4.65
CA VAL A 31 17.91 -6.17 4.04
C VAL A 31 18.30 -6.07 2.56
N ASP A 32 17.29 -6.20 1.70
CA ASP A 32 17.42 -6.12 0.25
C ASP A 32 16.75 -4.82 -0.24
N PRO A 33 17.52 -3.81 -0.68
CA PRO A 33 16.98 -2.53 -1.11
C PRO A 33 15.95 -2.63 -2.24
N GLU A 34 16.06 -3.60 -3.15
CA GLU A 34 15.10 -3.77 -4.25
C GLU A 34 13.77 -4.29 -3.72
N LYS A 35 13.79 -5.20 -2.75
CA LYS A 35 12.56 -5.71 -2.09
C LYS A 35 11.90 -4.64 -1.24
N VAL A 36 12.68 -3.82 -0.54
CA VAL A 36 12.20 -2.67 0.21
C VAL A 36 11.53 -1.67 -0.73
N ALA A 37 12.18 -1.30 -1.84
CA ALA A 37 11.61 -0.37 -2.82
C ALA A 37 10.29 -0.93 -3.41
N ARG A 38 10.26 -2.22 -3.73
CA ARG A 38 9.05 -2.90 -4.22
C ARG A 38 7.91 -2.89 -3.19
N LEU A 39 8.21 -3.13 -1.91
CA LEU A 39 7.22 -3.03 -0.84
C LEU A 39 6.67 -1.60 -0.73
N ALA A 40 7.54 -0.59 -0.74
CA ALA A 40 7.10 0.81 -0.68
C ALA A 40 6.20 1.21 -1.87
N VAL A 41 6.52 0.74 -3.09
CA VAL A 41 5.68 0.95 -4.28
C VAL A 41 4.30 0.31 -4.11
N THR A 42 4.25 -0.97 -3.75
CA THR A 42 2.97 -1.69 -3.58
C THR A 42 2.09 -1.10 -2.47
N CYS A 43 2.69 -0.61 -1.37
CA CYS A 43 1.96 0.16 -0.36
C CYS A 43 1.29 1.42 -0.96
N ARG A 44 2.01 2.20 -1.77
CA ARG A 44 1.47 3.42 -2.40
C ARG A 44 0.38 3.12 -3.42
N GLU A 45 0.49 2.01 -4.14
CA GLU A 45 -0.56 1.54 -5.06
C GLU A 45 -1.85 1.24 -4.30
N VAL A 46 -1.79 0.49 -3.19
CA VAL A 46 -2.96 0.22 -2.35
C VAL A 46 -3.55 1.52 -1.78
N ALA A 47 -2.70 2.44 -1.31
CA ALA A 47 -3.15 3.75 -0.81
C ALA A 47 -3.88 4.56 -1.88
N SER A 48 -3.37 4.56 -3.12
CA SER A 48 -3.99 5.24 -4.26
C SER A 48 -5.39 4.69 -4.56
N VAL A 49 -5.54 3.35 -4.60
CA VAL A 49 -6.86 2.75 -4.87
C VAL A 49 -7.85 3.03 -3.74
N TRP A 50 -7.41 3.03 -2.49
CA TRP A 50 -8.25 3.45 -1.37
C TRP A 50 -8.76 4.89 -1.51
N ARG A 51 -7.90 5.82 -1.95
CA ARG A 51 -8.32 7.21 -2.20
C ARG A 51 -9.33 7.31 -3.33
N ASN A 52 -9.17 6.51 -4.39
CA ASN A 52 -10.13 6.46 -5.48
C ASN A 52 -11.50 5.91 -5.02
N LEU A 53 -11.52 4.85 -4.21
CA LEU A 53 -12.75 4.34 -3.59
C LEU A 53 -13.42 5.39 -2.69
N ALA A 54 -12.63 6.15 -1.93
CA ALA A 54 -13.10 7.25 -1.08
C ALA A 54 -13.68 8.44 -1.87
N ALA A 55 -13.27 8.60 -3.14
CA ALA A 55 -13.72 9.67 -4.02
C ALA A 55 -15.04 9.35 -4.74
N LEU A 56 -15.52 8.11 -4.68
CA LEU A 56 -16.78 7.74 -5.33
C LEU A 56 -17.98 8.53 -4.75
N PRO A 57 -18.86 9.07 -5.60
CA PRO A 57 -19.95 9.96 -5.15
C PRO A 57 -20.99 9.31 -4.22
N LYS A 58 -21.08 7.98 -4.23
CA LYS A 58 -22.08 7.20 -3.47
C LYS A 58 -21.51 6.53 -2.21
N THR A 59 -20.27 6.82 -1.85
CA THR A 59 -19.64 6.23 -0.66
C THR A 59 -20.17 6.91 0.59
N ASP A 60 -20.73 6.12 1.51
CA ASP A 60 -21.14 6.60 2.82
C ASP A 60 -19.97 7.27 3.55
N TRP A 61 -20.26 8.28 4.38
CA TRP A 61 -19.22 9.03 5.09
C TRP A 61 -18.27 8.14 5.90
N TRP A 62 -18.81 7.13 6.60
CA TRP A 62 -18.01 6.22 7.42
C TRP A 62 -17.04 5.40 6.56
N ALA A 63 -17.49 4.94 5.39
CA ALA A 63 -16.68 4.16 4.46
C ALA A 63 -15.59 5.03 3.83
N LYS A 64 -15.91 6.29 3.51
CA LYS A 64 -14.93 7.27 3.04
C LYS A 64 -13.85 7.52 4.09
N ALA A 65 -14.22 7.73 5.35
CA ALA A 65 -13.27 7.95 6.43
C ALA A 65 -12.36 6.71 6.63
N ALA A 66 -12.93 5.50 6.61
CA ALA A 66 -12.17 4.26 6.71
C ALA A 66 -11.18 4.08 5.56
N ALA A 67 -11.60 4.36 4.32
CA ALA A 67 -10.75 4.26 3.14
C ALA A 67 -9.59 5.26 3.18
N LEU A 68 -9.85 6.52 3.55
CA LEU A 68 -8.78 7.52 3.71
C LEU A 68 -7.79 7.13 4.81
N HIS A 69 -8.29 6.66 5.95
CA HIS A 69 -7.43 6.19 7.03
C HIS A 69 -6.55 5.00 6.60
N ALA A 70 -7.14 4.04 5.87
CA ALA A 70 -6.37 2.93 5.32
C ALA A 70 -5.28 3.42 4.35
N ALA A 71 -5.60 4.37 3.47
CA ALA A 71 -4.61 4.97 2.58
C ALA A 71 -3.44 5.60 3.34
N ASP A 72 -3.72 6.38 4.39
CA ASP A 72 -2.68 7.01 5.21
C ASP A 72 -1.80 5.98 5.93
N MET A 73 -2.38 4.87 6.40
CA MET A 73 -1.61 3.78 7.00
C MET A 73 -0.63 3.14 6.02
N PHE A 74 -1.04 2.93 4.77
CA PHE A 74 -0.16 2.39 3.73
C PHE A 74 0.95 3.38 3.33
N GLU A 75 0.66 4.69 3.26
CA GLU A 75 1.71 5.70 3.02
C GLU A 75 2.73 5.74 4.15
N HIS A 76 2.27 5.71 5.41
CA HIS A 76 3.17 5.66 6.56
C HIS A 76 4.03 4.39 6.52
N HIS A 77 3.46 3.26 6.11
CA HIS A 77 4.21 2.02 5.94
C HIS A 77 5.26 2.15 4.82
N ALA A 78 4.92 2.74 3.68
CA ALA A 78 5.88 3.01 2.60
C ALA A 78 7.05 3.87 3.09
N ALA A 79 6.75 5.00 3.75
CA ALA A 79 7.76 5.91 4.28
C ALA A 79 8.64 5.27 5.36
N ALA A 80 8.05 4.49 6.28
CA ALA A 80 8.78 3.77 7.32
C ALA A 80 9.71 2.69 6.72
N THR A 81 9.24 2.00 5.68
CA THR A 81 10.03 0.98 4.97
C THR A 81 11.26 1.60 4.32
N GLU A 82 11.11 2.72 3.63
CA GLU A 82 12.22 3.44 2.99
C GLU A 82 13.22 3.99 4.01
N THR A 83 12.74 4.55 5.13
CA THR A 83 13.58 5.10 6.19
C THR A 83 14.42 4.02 6.88
N ARG A 84 13.88 2.81 7.07
CA ARG A 84 14.60 1.69 7.67
C ARG A 84 15.81 1.26 6.83
N THR A 85 15.74 1.40 5.51
CA THR A 85 16.88 1.16 4.60
C THR A 85 17.99 2.18 4.76
N LEU A 86 17.64 3.46 4.92
CA LEU A 86 18.61 4.55 5.04
C LEU A 86 19.37 4.51 6.38
N GLY A 87 18.68 4.19 7.48
CA GLY A 87 19.30 4.07 8.80
C GLY A 87 20.28 2.89 8.98
N TRP A 88 20.31 1.95 8.03
CA TRP A 88 21.26 0.82 8.01
C TRP A 88 22.45 1.04 7.08
N GLN A 89 22.43 2.07 6.22
CA GLN A 89 23.58 2.42 5.38
C GLN A 89 24.63 3.28 6.11
N GLU A 90 24.33 3.79 7.31
CA GLU A 90 25.24 4.63 8.12
C GLU A 90 25.93 3.86 9.27
N GLY A 91 25.80 2.52 9.34
CA GLY A 91 26.35 1.67 10.41
C GLY A 91 27.53 0.81 9.98
#